data_AF-A0A0Q4LRG0-F1
#
_entry.id   AF-A0A0Q4LRG0-F1
#
_cell.length_a   1.000
_cell.length_b   1.000
_cell.length_c   1.000
_cell.angle_alpha   90.00
_cell.angle_beta   90.00
_cell.angle_gamma   90.00
#
_symmetry.space_group_name_H-M   'P 1'
#
loop_
_entity.id
_entity.type
_entity.pdbx_description
1 polymer ?
#
loop_
_entity_poly.entity_id
_entity_poly.type
_entity_poly.pdbx_seq_one_letter_code
_entity_poly.pdbx_strand_id
1 'polypeptide(L)' 'MLRTRIKRRAAKADHAVVRLAAVQASVTALGDEDLLDLADIFSGDGRGPLGEMASAEVLIRNLSL' A
#
# COMPACT_ATOMS: atom_id res chain seq x y z
N MET A 1 -20.04 20.98 20.70
CA MET A 1 -18.69 20.66 20.19
C MET A 1 -18.44 19.19 19.81
N LEU A 2 -19.38 18.26 20.00
CA LEU A 2 -19.23 16.84 19.57
C LEU A 2 -19.35 16.65 18.04
N ARG A 3 -20.35 17.29 17.41
CA ARG A 3 -20.60 17.20 15.96
C ARG A 3 -19.40 17.61 15.11
N THR A 4 -18.70 18.67 15.50
CA THR A 4 -17.49 19.14 14.81
C THR A 4 -16.33 18.15 14.95
N ARG A 5 -16.19 17.48 16.10
CA ARG A 5 -15.16 16.45 16.32
C ARG A 5 -15.43 15.20 15.46
N ILE A 6 -16.70 14.79 15.33
CA ILE A 6 -17.10 13.68 14.46
C ILE A 6 -16.78 13.98 13.00
N LYS A 7 -17.20 15.16 12.49
CA LYS A 7 -16.90 15.58 11.11
C LYS A 7 -15.40 15.60 10.82
N ARG A 8 -14.59 16.11 11.75
CA ARG A 8 -13.13 16.15 11.60
C ARG A 8 -12.50 14.75 11.57
N ARG A 9 -13.02 13.80 12.37
CA ARG A 9 -12.54 12.41 12.35
C ARG A 9 -12.89 11.72 11.02
N ALA A 10 -14.11 11.92 10.53
CA ALA A 10 -14.52 11.40 9.22
C ALA A 10 -13.61 11.92 8.11
N ALA A 11 -13.42 13.24 8.02
CA ALA A 11 -12.55 13.83 7.00
C ALA A 11 -11.10 13.33 7.06
N LYS A 12 -10.58 13.06 8.26
CA LYS A 12 -9.24 12.45 8.43
C LYS A 12 -9.20 11.00 7.96
N ALA A 13 -10.25 10.23 8.22
CA ALA A 13 -10.36 8.84 7.75
C ALA A 13 -10.44 8.79 6.23
N ASP A 14 -11.28 9.64 5.61
CA ASP A 14 -11.40 9.73 4.15
C ASP A 14 -10.05 10.08 3.51
N HIS A 15 -9.35 11.06 4.07
CA HIS A 15 -8.01 11.42 3.59
C HIS A 15 -7.00 10.27 3.74
N ALA A 16 -7.07 9.50 4.83
CA ALA A 16 -6.21 8.33 5.01
C ALA A 16 -6.49 7.24 3.96
N VAL A 17 -7.76 6.99 3.64
CA VAL A 17 -8.15 6.04 2.58
C VAL A 17 -7.65 6.49 1.22
N VAL A 18 -7.81 7.77 0.86
CA VAL A 18 -7.29 8.31 -0.41
C VAL A 18 -5.77 8.16 -0.50
N ARG A 19 -5.06 8.43 0.60
CA ARG A 19 -3.60 8.25 0.66
C ARG A 19 -3.20 6.79 0.52
N LEU A 20 -3.93 5.86 1.13
CA LEU A 20 -3.65 4.43 1.00
C LEU A 20 -3.86 3.95 -0.44
N ALA A 21 -4.94 4.38 -1.10
CA ALA A 21 -5.19 4.06 -2.50
C ALA A 21 -4.10 4.62 -3.42
N ALA A 22 -3.60 5.82 -3.16
CA ALA A 22 -2.49 6.40 -3.93
C ALA A 22 -1.18 5.62 -3.75
N VAL A 23 -0.89 5.11 -2.55
CA VAL A 23 0.27 4.24 -2.29
C VAL A 23 0.12 2.93 -3.06
N GLN A 24 -1.04 2.29 -2.98
CA GLN A 24 -1.28 1.03 -3.71
C GLN A 24 -1.15 1.22 -5.23
N ALA A 25 -1.71 2.30 -5.78
CA ALA A 25 -1.55 2.63 -7.19
C ALA A 25 -0.08 2.90 -7.57
N SER A 26 0.72 3.46 -6.65
CA SER A 26 2.15 3.67 -6.88
C SER A 26 2.92 2.34 -6.94
N VAL A 27 2.58 1.38 -6.06
CA VAL A 27 3.17 0.02 -6.09
C VAL A 27 2.81 -0.69 -7.39
N THR A 28 1.55 -0.63 -7.83
CA THR A 28 1.12 -1.18 -9.13
C THR A 28 1.72 -0.43 -10.32
N ALA A 29 2.23 0.78 -10.16
CA ALA A 29 2.89 1.51 -11.25
C ALA A 29 4.39 1.23 -11.35
N LEU A 30 4.98 0.50 -10.40
CA LEU A 30 6.41 0.16 -10.44
C LEU A 30 6.74 -0.73 -11.65
N GLY A 31 7.96 -0.56 -12.14
CA GLY A 31 8.56 -1.50 -13.09
C GLY A 31 8.79 -2.86 -12.42
N ASP A 32 8.96 -3.90 -13.22
CA ASP A 32 9.05 -5.27 -12.70
C ASP A 32 10.29 -5.49 -11.82
N GLU A 33 11.44 -4.90 -12.18
CA GLU A 33 12.67 -4.94 -11.37
C GLU A 33 12.48 -4.23 -10.02
N ASP A 34 12.01 -2.98 -10.05
CA ASP A 34 11.73 -2.20 -8.82
C ASP A 34 10.70 -2.87 -7.92
N LEU A 35 9.71 -3.53 -8.52
CA LEU A 35 8.67 -4.26 -7.79
C LEU A 35 9.24 -5.51 -7.11
N LEU A 36 10.14 -6.25 -7.77
CA LEU A 36 10.82 -7.40 -7.18
C LEU A 36 11.75 -6.98 -6.04
N ASP A 37 12.51 -5.90 -6.23
CA ASP A 37 13.34 -5.30 -5.18
C ASP A 37 12.48 -4.90 -3.97
N LEU A 38 11.35 -4.24 -4.20
CA LEU A 38 10.43 -3.85 -3.14
C LEU A 38 9.88 -5.09 -2.40
N ALA A 39 9.50 -6.14 -3.13
CA ALA A 39 9.02 -7.38 -2.53
C ALA A 39 10.11 -8.09 -1.70
N ASP A 40 11.36 -8.07 -2.17
CA ASP A 40 12.51 -8.65 -1.48
C ASP A 40 12.87 -7.88 -0.20
N ILE A 41 12.91 -6.54 -0.27
CA ILE A 41 13.17 -5.66 0.88
C ILE A 41 12.21 -5.97 2.05
N PHE A 42 10.94 -6.25 1.73
CA PHE A 42 9.93 -6.56 2.74
C PHE A 42 9.75 -8.05 3.02
N SER A 43 10.54 -8.95 2.42
CA SER A 43 10.31 -10.41 2.47
C SER A 43 10.42 -11.07 3.85
N GLY A 44 11.05 -10.39 4.81
CA GLY A 44 11.32 -10.87 6.18
C GLY A 44 10.10 -11.00 7.10
N ASP A 45 10.37 -11.30 8.38
CA ASP A 45 9.33 -11.52 9.39
C ASP A 45 8.51 -10.24 9.62
N GLY A 46 7.23 -10.30 9.23
CA GLY A 46 6.32 -9.17 9.32
C GLY A 46 6.36 -8.24 8.11
N ARG A 47 6.17 -8.80 6.89
CA ARG A 47 6.01 -8.10 5.59
C ARG A 47 5.24 -6.78 5.66
N GLY A 48 4.29 -6.67 6.57
CA GLY A 48 3.47 -5.47 6.78
C GLY A 48 2.64 -5.14 5.53
N PRO A 49 1.81 -4.09 5.59
CA PRO A 49 0.90 -3.80 4.49
C PRO A 49 1.60 -3.51 3.16
N LEU A 50 2.80 -2.94 3.19
CA LEU A 50 3.54 -2.60 1.97
C LEU A 50 4.16 -3.83 1.31
N GLY A 51 4.73 -4.76 2.09
CA GLY A 51 5.23 -6.03 1.57
C GLY A 51 4.13 -6.94 1.06
N GLU A 52 2.94 -6.91 1.68
CA GLU A 52 1.75 -7.60 1.19
C GLU A 52 1.30 -7.04 -0.16
N MET A 53 1.24 -5.70 -0.32
CA MET A 53 0.90 -5.06 -1.59
C MET A 53 1.89 -5.42 -2.70
N ALA A 54 3.20 -5.36 -2.42
CA ALA A 54 4.24 -5.71 -3.40
C ALA A 54 4.18 -7.20 -3.78
N SER A 55 4.07 -8.10 -2.78
CA SER A 55 3.95 -9.55 -3.03
C SER A 55 2.72 -9.88 -3.87
N ALA A 56 1.58 -9.24 -3.60
CA ALA A 56 0.36 -9.46 -4.37
C ALA A 56 0.51 -9.03 -5.84
N GLU A 57 1.14 -7.87 -6.08
CA GLU A 57 1.39 -7.39 -7.44
C GLU A 57 2.39 -8.28 -8.19
N VAL A 58 3.46 -8.74 -7.54
CA VAL A 58 4.41 -9.74 -8.11
C VAL A 58 3.68 -11.00 -8.57
N LEU A 59 2.75 -11.51 -7.73
CA LEU A 59 1.93 -12.68 -8.07
C LEU A 59 0.99 -12.40 -9.24
N ILE A 60 0.31 -11.24 -9.27
CA ILE A 60 -0.58 -10.83 -10.37
C ILE A 60 0.17 -10.81 -11.71
N ARG A 61 1.44 -10.37 -11.70
CA ARG A 61 2.29 -10.28 -12.88
C ARG A 61 3.04 -11.58 -13.22
N ASN A 62 2.90 -12.63 -12.41
CA ASN A 62 3.66 -13.88 -12.53
C ASN A 62 5.18 -13.67 -12.57
N LEU A 63 5.67 -12.73 -11.79
CA LEU A 63 7.10 -12.48 -11.64
C LEU A 63 7.69 -13.44 -10.60
N SER A 64 8.94 -13.82 -10.80
CA SER A 64 9.75 -14.56 -9.82
C SER A 64 11.03 -13.79 -9.58
N LEU A 65 11.47 -13.77 -8.32
CA LEU A 65 12.86 -13.52 -7.99
C LEU A 65 13.74 -14.65 -8.53
#